data_AF-A0A0G0A6H2-F1
#
_entry.id   AF-A0A0G0A6H2-F1
#
_cell.length_a   1.000
_cell.length_b   1.000
_cell.length_c   1.000
_cell.angle_alpha   90.00
_cell.angle_beta   90.00
_cell.angle_gamma   90.00
#
_symmetry.space_group_name_H-M   'P 1'
#
loop_
_entity.id
_entity.type
_entity.pdbx_description
1 polymer ?
#
loop_
_entity_poly.entity_id
_entity_poly.type
_entity_poly.pdbx_seq_one_letter_code
_entity_poly.pdbx_strand_id
1 'polypeptide(L)'
;MSNLQEEVTAECVLVGEGRADLAGIGIIVVFVGQATISLCLALWAFFFSQSGFFDGNHPRGSIESAIEQKRLECVSDILMVGNDIQMVIGTSYMISVFALGTSIDTYHLHLVFDIVSFVGVSSAAALVCWTYCNVRLHRSAAPKDLSTHLLSRYFTILRSAHFTPRHRATYLFAVLYLALTILLCISLDDWASDREPGRCYFTHLVTTPTAGHPSADKIYVAITASWMILVMIAAAFSGARWRHSILILAFLQFPVHLYMTLALRSANQGKLQGEAYENYWDFGQTTAVVLFAMALRELLDKVCEFYFFERDLRKRGVLPKTTRRERTDGENSHELMGVEEETMDGERSGERSLLAMPAVKTTSSGR
;
A
#
# COMPACT_ATOMS: atom_id res chain seq x y z
N MET A 1 -26.80 42.15 32.90
CA MET A 1 -25.94 42.14 31.70
C MET A 1 -24.52 41.78 32.12
N SER A 2 -24.31 40.52 32.51
CA SER A 2 -23.04 40.05 33.07
C SER A 2 -23.03 38.52 33.07
N ASN A 3 -23.11 37.93 31.86
CA ASN A 3 -22.98 36.49 31.59
C ASN A 3 -22.66 36.23 30.10
N LEU A 4 -21.90 37.12 29.47
CA LEU A 4 -21.54 37.02 28.04
C LEU A 4 -20.02 37.08 27.80
N GLN A 5 -19.22 36.82 28.83
CA GLN A 5 -17.78 37.06 28.78
C GLN A 5 -16.92 35.94 29.38
N GLU A 6 -17.49 34.73 29.44
CA GLU A 6 -16.77 33.52 29.83
C GLU A 6 -17.09 32.35 28.89
N GLU A 7 -17.39 32.65 27.63
CA GLU A 7 -17.17 31.71 26.52
C GLU A 7 -15.77 31.98 25.96
N VAL A 8 -14.79 32.11 26.86
CA VAL A 8 -13.38 31.94 26.51
C VAL A 8 -13.29 30.47 26.14
N THR A 9 -13.12 30.21 24.84
CA THR A 9 -12.83 28.88 24.28
C THR A 9 -11.94 28.13 25.26
N ALA A 10 -12.50 27.14 25.96
CA ALA A 10 -11.78 26.41 26.99
C ALA A 10 -10.59 25.72 26.31
N GLU A 11 -9.41 26.34 26.40
CA GLU A 11 -8.18 25.83 25.81
C GLU A 11 -7.92 24.45 26.41
N CYS A 12 -7.58 23.49 25.55
CA CYS A 12 -7.32 22.12 25.98
C CYS A 12 -6.18 22.13 27.02
N VAL A 13 -6.49 21.76 28.26
CA VAL A 13 -5.49 21.77 29.33
C VAL A 13 -4.50 20.62 29.17
N LEU A 14 -4.95 19.50 28.59
CA LEU A 14 -4.17 18.27 28.56
C LEU A 14 -4.44 17.38 27.33
N VAL A 15 -3.49 17.40 26.38
CA VAL A 15 -3.60 16.71 25.06
C VAL A 15 -3.41 15.20 25.14
N GLY A 16 -2.70 14.70 26.16
CA GLY A 16 -2.34 13.28 26.32
C GLY A 16 -0.83 13.05 26.46
N GLU A 17 -0.42 11.80 26.35
CA GLU A 17 0.98 11.37 26.50
C GLU A 17 1.65 11.14 25.14
N GLY A 18 2.90 11.59 24.97
CA GLY A 18 3.60 11.42 23.70
C GLY A 18 3.81 9.96 23.29
N ARG A 19 3.38 9.59 22.08
CA ARG A 19 3.54 8.22 21.53
C ARG A 19 4.39 8.21 20.26
N ALA A 20 5.70 8.03 20.42
CA ALA A 20 6.67 7.99 19.33
C ALA A 20 6.40 6.87 18.31
N ASP A 21 5.89 5.71 18.73
CA ASP A 21 5.58 4.60 17.81
C ASP A 21 4.37 4.86 16.89
N LEU A 22 3.51 5.80 17.24
CA LEU A 22 2.32 6.15 16.47
C LEU A 22 2.51 7.47 15.73
N ALA A 23 2.69 8.53 16.50
CA ALA A 23 2.92 9.88 15.99
C ALA A 23 4.42 10.14 15.79
N GLY A 24 5.18 9.15 15.36
CA GLY A 24 6.59 9.32 15.10
C GLY A 24 6.87 10.12 13.84
N ILE A 25 7.89 10.98 13.84
CA ILE A 25 8.30 11.65 12.59
C ILE A 25 8.73 10.64 11.53
N GLY A 26 9.39 9.53 11.94
CA GLY A 26 9.74 8.44 11.06
C GLY A 26 8.51 7.78 10.40
N ILE A 27 7.43 7.59 11.16
CA ILE A 27 6.17 7.04 10.62
C ILE A 27 5.61 7.99 9.55
N ILE A 28 5.46 9.27 9.87
CA ILE A 28 4.89 10.27 8.95
C ILE A 28 5.72 10.33 7.65
N VAL A 29 7.04 10.45 7.76
CA VAL A 29 7.94 10.54 6.59
C VAL A 29 7.84 9.30 5.71
N VAL A 30 7.73 8.11 6.29
CA VAL A 30 7.60 6.85 5.54
C VAL A 30 6.28 6.80 4.78
N PHE A 31 5.14 7.02 5.44
CA PHE A 31 3.83 6.96 4.79
C PHE A 31 3.65 8.04 3.73
N VAL A 32 4.06 9.27 4.03
CA VAL A 32 4.03 10.40 3.07
C VAL A 32 4.98 10.13 1.91
N GLY A 33 6.19 9.63 2.17
CA GLY A 33 7.19 9.32 1.16
C GLY A 33 6.73 8.23 0.19
N GLN A 34 6.20 7.11 0.71
CA GLN A 34 5.66 6.02 -0.12
C GLN A 34 4.48 6.47 -0.97
N ALA A 35 3.54 7.23 -0.38
CA ALA A 35 2.41 7.76 -1.13
C ALA A 35 2.86 8.75 -2.20
N THR A 36 3.82 9.63 -1.90
CA THR A 36 4.38 10.59 -2.87
C THR A 36 5.02 9.87 -4.05
N ILE A 37 5.86 8.87 -3.79
CA ILE A 37 6.50 8.07 -4.86
C ILE A 37 5.43 7.41 -5.74
N SER A 38 4.43 6.77 -5.11
CA SER A 38 3.36 6.07 -5.82
C SER A 38 2.54 7.02 -6.70
N LEU A 39 2.22 8.19 -6.17
CA LEU A 39 1.53 9.25 -6.89
C LEU A 39 2.38 9.77 -8.05
N CYS A 40 3.65 10.13 -7.83
CA CYS A 40 4.56 10.59 -8.88
C CYS A 40 4.69 9.56 -10.02
N LEU A 41 4.82 8.27 -9.69
CA LEU A 41 4.87 7.18 -10.68
C LEU A 41 3.54 7.02 -11.42
N ALA A 42 2.40 7.15 -10.75
CA ALA A 42 1.09 7.11 -11.40
C ALA A 42 0.90 8.31 -12.34
N LEU A 43 1.30 9.53 -11.95
CA LEU A 43 1.31 10.69 -12.85
C LEU A 43 2.20 10.44 -14.05
N TRP A 44 3.38 9.86 -13.81
CA TRP A 44 4.31 9.53 -14.88
C TRP A 44 3.76 8.52 -15.87
N ALA A 45 3.08 7.48 -15.38
CA ALA A 45 2.42 6.50 -16.22
C ALA A 45 1.24 7.08 -17.00
N PHE A 46 0.45 7.98 -16.42
CA PHE A 46 -0.77 8.47 -17.05
C PHE A 46 -0.59 9.74 -17.88
N PHE A 47 0.03 10.77 -17.31
CA PHE A 47 0.14 12.06 -17.97
C PHE A 47 1.31 12.07 -18.94
N PHE A 48 2.52 11.65 -18.51
CA PHE A 48 3.69 11.66 -19.39
C PHE A 48 3.71 10.53 -20.43
N SER A 49 2.93 9.46 -20.25
CA SER A 49 2.71 8.49 -21.34
C SER A 49 1.72 9.00 -22.39
N GLN A 50 0.82 9.92 -22.01
CA GLN A 50 -0.18 10.51 -22.92
C GLN A 50 0.31 11.81 -23.58
N SER A 51 1.25 12.55 -22.98
CA SER A 51 1.96 13.66 -23.63
C SER A 51 2.78 13.22 -24.85
N GLY A 52 2.95 11.90 -25.05
CA GLY A 52 3.10 11.34 -26.38
C GLY A 52 1.80 11.56 -27.17
N PHE A 53 1.62 12.76 -27.71
CA PHE A 53 0.65 13.15 -28.75
C PHE A 53 0.90 12.38 -30.08
N PHE A 54 1.35 11.13 -29.99
CA PHE A 54 1.38 10.15 -31.07
C PHE A 54 0.33 9.09 -30.77
N ASP A 55 -0.91 9.54 -30.67
CA ASP A 55 -2.06 8.65 -30.81
C ASP A 55 -2.13 8.26 -32.30
N GLY A 56 -1.42 7.18 -32.66
CA GLY A 56 -1.53 6.53 -33.96
C GLY A 56 -0.23 6.44 -34.76
N ASN A 57 0.19 5.20 -35.03
CA ASN A 57 1.11 4.77 -36.10
C ASN A 57 2.61 4.68 -35.80
N HIS A 58 3.04 4.39 -34.58
CA HIS A 58 4.29 3.63 -34.48
C HIS A 58 4.01 2.20 -34.98
N PRO A 59 4.63 1.76 -36.10
CA PRO A 59 4.36 0.44 -36.65
C PRO A 59 4.65 -0.60 -35.57
N ARG A 60 3.77 -1.60 -35.46
CA ARG A 60 3.89 -2.71 -34.50
C ARG A 60 5.26 -3.36 -34.73
N GLY A 61 6.15 -3.29 -33.74
CA GLY A 61 7.55 -3.72 -33.85
C GLY A 61 8.60 -2.60 -33.97
N SER A 62 8.19 -1.33 -33.92
CA SER A 62 9.10 -0.19 -33.74
C SER A 62 9.80 -0.22 -32.37
N ILE A 63 10.98 0.39 -32.31
CA ILE A 63 11.78 0.48 -31.09
C ILE A 63 11.03 1.30 -30.03
N GLU A 64 10.34 2.36 -30.45
CA GLU A 64 9.55 3.24 -29.60
C GLU A 64 8.42 2.48 -28.89
N SER A 65 7.71 1.61 -29.60
CA SER A 65 6.65 0.77 -29.01
C SER A 65 7.22 -0.22 -27.98
N ALA A 66 8.41 -0.78 -28.21
CA ALA A 66 9.05 -1.68 -27.26
C ALA A 66 9.53 -0.94 -26.00
N ILE A 67 10.04 0.29 -26.15
CA ILE A 67 10.42 1.16 -25.03
C ILE A 67 9.19 1.54 -24.20
N GLU A 68 8.08 1.96 -24.83
CA GLU A 68 6.84 2.29 -24.12
C GLU A 68 6.28 1.08 -23.38
N GLN A 69 6.30 -0.09 -24.00
CA GLN A 69 5.84 -1.34 -23.37
C GLN A 69 6.69 -1.68 -22.14
N LYS A 70 8.03 -1.63 -22.26
CA LYS A 70 8.92 -1.93 -21.13
C LYS A 70 8.82 -0.89 -20.02
N ARG A 71 8.57 0.37 -20.36
CA ARG A 71 8.31 1.46 -19.40
C ARG A 71 7.05 1.18 -18.59
N LEU A 72 5.94 0.82 -19.26
CA LEU A 72 4.67 0.52 -18.59
C LEU A 72 4.77 -0.73 -17.71
N GLU A 73 5.49 -1.76 -18.15
CA GLU A 73 5.81 -2.95 -17.34
C GLU A 73 6.60 -2.56 -16.09
N CYS A 74 7.70 -1.82 -16.25
CA CYS A 74 8.53 -1.35 -15.14
C CYS A 74 7.73 -0.52 -14.13
N VAL A 75 6.95 0.48 -14.59
CA VAL A 75 6.15 1.33 -13.70
C VAL A 75 5.06 0.53 -13.00
N SER A 76 4.39 -0.39 -13.71
CA SER A 76 3.38 -1.27 -13.11
C SER A 76 3.97 -2.15 -12.01
N ASP A 77 5.14 -2.75 -12.26
CA ASP A 77 5.80 -3.63 -11.29
C ASP A 77 6.22 -2.87 -10.03
N ILE A 78 6.87 -1.71 -10.20
CA ILE A 78 7.30 -0.84 -9.09
C ILE A 78 6.08 -0.40 -8.26
N LEU A 79 5.02 0.10 -8.92
CA LEU A 79 3.81 0.55 -8.24
C LEU A 79 3.15 -0.58 -7.44
N MET A 80 3.14 -1.80 -7.99
CA MET A 80 2.53 -2.92 -7.30
C MET A 80 3.35 -3.37 -6.10
N VAL A 81 4.68 -3.45 -6.21
CA VAL A 81 5.53 -3.79 -5.06
C VAL A 81 5.42 -2.72 -3.97
N GLY A 82 5.47 -1.44 -4.36
CA GLY A 82 5.30 -0.33 -3.43
C GLY A 82 3.94 -0.35 -2.72
N ASN A 83 2.85 -0.57 -3.45
CA ASN A 83 1.52 -0.73 -2.88
C ASN A 83 1.44 -1.94 -1.94
N ASP A 84 1.97 -3.10 -2.32
CA ASP A 84 1.91 -4.31 -1.49
C ASP A 84 2.65 -4.09 -0.16
N ILE A 85 3.82 -3.44 -0.17
CA ILE A 85 4.55 -3.03 1.05
C ILE A 85 3.72 -2.05 1.88
N GLN A 86 3.21 -0.98 1.27
CA GLN A 86 2.48 0.06 1.97
C GLN A 86 1.17 -0.45 2.59
N MET A 87 0.49 -1.39 1.92
CA MET A 87 -0.70 -2.06 2.42
C MET A 87 -0.40 -2.93 3.65
N VAL A 88 0.72 -3.67 3.63
CA VAL A 88 1.16 -4.45 4.79
C VAL A 88 1.47 -3.53 5.97
N ILE A 89 2.29 -2.50 5.76
CA ILE A 89 2.67 -1.56 6.82
C ILE A 89 1.44 -0.82 7.36
N GLY A 90 0.57 -0.30 6.48
CA GLY A 90 -0.66 0.39 6.86
C GLY A 90 -1.64 -0.50 7.64
N THR A 91 -1.79 -1.76 7.22
CA THR A 91 -2.64 -2.73 7.93
C THR A 91 -2.06 -3.07 9.29
N SER A 92 -0.76 -3.36 9.38
CA SER A 92 -0.07 -3.60 10.65
C SER A 92 -0.19 -2.40 11.59
N TYR A 93 -0.03 -1.19 11.06
CA TYR A 93 -0.16 0.05 11.82
C TYR A 93 -1.57 0.23 12.41
N MET A 94 -2.63 0.01 11.62
CA MET A 94 -4.00 0.03 12.14
C MET A 94 -4.25 -1.06 13.18
N ILE A 95 -3.74 -2.27 12.99
CA ILE A 95 -3.85 -3.36 13.99
C ILE A 95 -3.20 -2.95 15.32
N SER A 96 -2.01 -2.34 15.28
CA SER A 96 -1.36 -1.81 16.48
C SER A 96 -2.20 -0.75 17.18
N VAL A 97 -2.83 0.15 16.43
CA VAL A 97 -3.74 1.17 16.99
C VAL A 97 -4.96 0.53 17.64
N PHE A 98 -5.58 -0.46 16.99
CA PHE A 98 -6.72 -1.18 17.56
C PHE A 98 -6.36 -1.97 18.81
N ALA A 99 -5.14 -2.52 18.88
CA ALA A 99 -4.65 -3.19 20.07
C ALA A 99 -4.46 -2.23 21.26
N LEU A 100 -4.19 -0.95 20.98
CA LEU A 100 -4.10 0.10 21.99
C LEU A 100 -5.47 0.66 22.41
N GLY A 101 -6.51 0.43 21.60
CA GLY A 101 -7.92 0.51 21.94
C GLY A 101 -8.33 1.76 22.72
N THR A 102 -8.53 1.61 24.03
CA THR A 102 -9.02 2.65 24.95
C THR A 102 -7.91 3.55 25.51
N SER A 103 -6.65 3.23 25.26
CA SER A 103 -5.51 3.99 25.79
C SER A 103 -5.01 5.09 24.85
N ILE A 104 -5.53 5.16 23.63
CA ILE A 104 -5.09 6.14 22.64
C ILE A 104 -5.85 7.45 22.79
N ASP A 105 -5.11 8.55 22.87
CA ASP A 105 -5.69 9.89 22.94
C ASP A 105 -6.34 10.29 21.60
N THR A 106 -7.34 11.18 21.66
CA THR A 106 -8.07 11.67 20.49
C THR A 106 -7.14 12.31 19.46
N TYR A 107 -6.10 13.04 19.91
CA TYR A 107 -5.06 13.60 19.04
C TYR A 107 -4.33 12.54 18.23
N HIS A 108 -3.82 11.50 18.90
CA HIS A 108 -3.08 10.42 18.26
C HIS A 108 -3.96 9.66 17.27
N LEU A 109 -5.23 9.44 17.62
CA LEU A 109 -6.19 8.75 16.77
C LEU A 109 -6.52 9.55 15.50
N HIS A 110 -6.65 10.87 15.59
CA HIS A 110 -6.83 11.74 14.42
C HIS A 110 -5.57 11.74 13.54
N LEU A 111 -4.39 11.81 14.13
CA LEU A 111 -3.15 11.75 13.37
C LEU A 111 -2.98 10.39 12.65
N VAL A 112 -3.32 9.28 13.32
CA VAL A 112 -3.34 7.95 12.72
C VAL A 112 -4.29 7.90 11.52
N PHE A 113 -5.48 8.48 11.64
CA PHE A 113 -6.45 8.55 10.54
C PHE A 113 -5.83 9.18 9.29
N ASP A 114 -5.25 10.38 9.40
CA ASP A 114 -4.63 11.05 8.25
C ASP A 114 -3.39 10.31 7.71
N ILE A 115 -2.56 9.72 8.59
CA ILE A 115 -1.40 8.91 8.18
C ILE A 115 -1.84 7.70 7.34
N VAL A 116 -2.87 6.99 7.80
CA VAL A 116 -3.39 5.80 7.10
C VAL A 116 -4.07 6.21 5.79
N SER A 117 -4.67 7.39 5.70
CA SER A 117 -5.25 7.90 4.46
C SER A 117 -4.23 7.97 3.31
N PHE A 118 -2.93 8.20 3.59
CA PHE A 118 -1.89 8.13 2.55
C PHE A 118 -1.79 6.75 1.88
N VAL A 119 -2.07 5.67 2.62
CA VAL A 119 -2.15 4.31 2.08
C VAL A 119 -3.36 4.13 1.19
N GLY A 120 -4.51 4.67 1.59
CA GLY A 120 -5.72 4.64 0.77
C GLY A 120 -5.53 5.36 -0.57
N VAL A 121 -4.95 6.57 -0.53
CA VAL A 121 -4.64 7.37 -1.73
C VAL A 121 -3.70 6.63 -2.67
N SER A 122 -2.58 6.13 -2.15
CA SER A 122 -1.58 5.45 -2.99
C SER A 122 -2.11 4.13 -3.54
N SER A 123 -2.90 3.39 -2.75
CA SER A 123 -3.49 2.13 -3.18
C SER A 123 -4.50 2.33 -4.31
N ALA A 124 -5.36 3.35 -4.20
CA ALA A 124 -6.27 3.71 -5.27
C ALA A 124 -5.52 4.08 -6.56
N ALA A 125 -4.45 4.88 -6.46
CA ALA A 125 -3.62 5.24 -7.60
C ALA A 125 -2.92 4.03 -8.24
N ALA A 126 -2.37 3.13 -7.43
CA ALA A 126 -1.71 1.90 -7.88
C ALA A 126 -2.68 0.96 -8.58
N LEU A 127 -3.88 0.72 -8.02
CA LEU A 127 -4.91 -0.13 -8.64
C LEU A 127 -5.37 0.40 -9.99
N VAL A 128 -5.62 1.72 -10.09
CA VAL A 128 -6.01 2.35 -11.35
C VAL A 128 -4.90 2.23 -12.39
N CYS A 129 -3.64 2.49 -11.99
CA CYS A 129 -2.48 2.38 -12.87
C CYS A 129 -2.25 0.94 -13.33
N TRP A 130 -2.30 -0.02 -12.41
CA TRP A 130 -2.14 -1.43 -12.73
C TRP A 130 -3.22 -1.90 -13.71
N THR A 131 -4.49 -1.57 -13.46
CA THR A 131 -5.59 -1.92 -14.35
C THR A 131 -5.38 -1.34 -15.75
N TYR A 132 -4.89 -0.10 -15.84
CA TYR A 132 -4.57 0.53 -17.11
C TYR A 132 -3.40 -0.13 -17.84
N CYS A 133 -2.27 -0.34 -17.15
CA CYS A 133 -1.10 -0.99 -17.72
C CYS A 133 -1.46 -2.39 -18.21
N ASN A 134 -2.19 -3.16 -17.42
CA ASN A 134 -2.61 -4.52 -17.75
C ASN A 134 -3.49 -4.56 -19.01
N VAL A 135 -4.45 -3.63 -19.14
CA VAL A 135 -5.29 -3.51 -20.35
C VAL A 135 -4.45 -3.15 -21.59
N ARG A 136 -3.47 -2.22 -21.46
CA ARG A 136 -2.60 -1.85 -22.59
C ARG A 136 -1.64 -2.97 -23.00
N LEU A 137 -1.04 -3.66 -22.04
CA LEU A 137 -0.11 -4.77 -22.29
C LEU A 137 -0.80 -5.95 -22.99
N HIS A 138 -2.00 -6.34 -22.54
CA HIS A 138 -2.71 -7.46 -23.14
C HIS A 138 -3.38 -7.14 -24.49
N ARG A 139 -3.71 -5.88 -24.76
CA ARG A 139 -4.23 -5.47 -26.08
C ARG A 139 -3.19 -5.70 -27.19
N SER A 140 -1.90 -5.62 -26.87
CA SER A 140 -0.80 -5.83 -27.81
C SER A 140 -0.56 -7.30 -28.18
N ALA A 141 -1.12 -8.26 -27.43
CA ALA A 141 -0.88 -9.70 -27.61
C ALA A 141 -2.03 -10.47 -28.29
N ALA A 142 -3.22 -9.88 -28.45
CA ALA A 142 -4.39 -10.62 -28.95
C ALA A 142 -4.45 -10.72 -30.49
N PRO A 143 -4.65 -11.92 -31.08
CA PRO A 143 -5.04 -12.08 -32.48
C PRO A 143 -6.49 -11.65 -32.72
N LYS A 144 -6.77 -11.14 -33.92
CA LYS A 144 -8.07 -10.60 -34.35
C LYS A 144 -9.08 -11.72 -34.65
N ASP A 145 -9.65 -12.37 -33.64
CA ASP A 145 -10.89 -13.14 -33.82
C ASP A 145 -11.99 -12.54 -32.92
N LEU A 146 -12.85 -11.74 -33.55
CA LEU A 146 -13.52 -10.60 -32.90
C LEU A 146 -14.97 -10.85 -32.46
N SER A 147 -15.69 -11.85 -32.97
CA SER A 147 -17.16 -11.88 -32.81
C SER A 147 -17.71 -12.83 -31.74
N THR A 148 -17.06 -13.96 -31.43
CA THR A 148 -17.59 -14.97 -30.49
C THR A 148 -17.01 -14.88 -29.07
N HIS A 149 -15.92 -14.13 -28.86
CA HIS A 149 -15.24 -14.03 -27.56
C HIS A 149 -15.73 -12.88 -26.66
N LEU A 150 -16.48 -11.91 -27.20
CA LEU A 150 -16.83 -10.67 -26.48
C LEU A 150 -17.87 -10.88 -25.37
N LEU A 151 -18.87 -11.74 -25.60
CA LEU A 151 -19.91 -12.03 -24.60
C LEU A 151 -19.43 -13.01 -23.52
N SER A 152 -18.63 -14.02 -23.90
CA SER A 152 -18.05 -14.99 -22.95
C SER A 152 -17.02 -14.35 -22.01
N ARG A 153 -16.17 -13.43 -22.50
CA ARG A 153 -15.23 -12.67 -21.66
C ARG A 153 -15.92 -11.70 -20.71
N TYR A 154 -17.03 -11.07 -21.10
CA TYR A 154 -17.70 -10.12 -20.22
C TYR A 154 -18.18 -10.78 -18.93
N PHE A 155 -18.69 -12.02 -18.99
CA PHE A 155 -19.19 -12.74 -17.82
C PHE A 155 -18.10 -13.49 -17.01
N THR A 156 -17.02 -13.99 -17.64
CA THR A 156 -15.92 -14.64 -16.91
C THR A 156 -14.88 -13.66 -16.34
N ILE A 157 -14.69 -12.48 -16.95
CA ILE A 157 -13.81 -11.43 -16.41
C ILE A 157 -14.42 -10.80 -15.15
N LEU A 158 -15.73 -10.57 -15.11
CA LEU A 158 -16.38 -9.95 -13.95
C LEU A 158 -16.35 -10.83 -12.69
N ARG A 159 -16.44 -12.17 -12.82
CA ARG A 159 -16.53 -13.10 -11.68
C ARG A 159 -15.15 -13.53 -11.10
N SER A 160 -14.05 -13.27 -11.81
CA SER A 160 -12.68 -13.68 -11.39
C SER A 160 -11.71 -12.50 -11.15
N ALA A 161 -11.83 -11.40 -11.90
CA ALA A 161 -10.84 -10.31 -11.86
C ALA A 161 -10.85 -9.49 -10.55
N HIS A 162 -12.00 -9.38 -9.87
CA HIS A 162 -12.17 -8.56 -8.67
C HIS A 162 -11.84 -9.29 -7.36
N PHE A 163 -11.38 -10.54 -7.44
CA PHE A 163 -11.09 -11.42 -6.29
C PHE A 163 -9.62 -11.83 -6.19
N THR A 164 -8.73 -11.11 -6.86
CA THR A 164 -7.28 -11.32 -6.68
C THR A 164 -6.88 -11.02 -5.23
N PRO A 165 -5.79 -11.63 -4.73
CA PRO A 165 -5.29 -11.35 -3.37
C PRO A 165 -5.13 -9.86 -3.07
N ARG A 166 -4.80 -9.05 -4.09
CA ARG A 166 -4.66 -7.60 -4.01
C ARG A 166 -5.99 -6.88 -3.73
N HIS A 167 -7.05 -7.21 -4.47
CA HIS A 167 -8.37 -6.66 -4.18
C HIS A 167 -8.84 -7.04 -2.79
N ARG A 168 -8.57 -8.27 -2.34
CA ARG A 168 -8.89 -8.71 -0.97
C ARG A 168 -8.15 -7.87 0.08
N ALA A 169 -6.87 -7.58 -0.14
CA ALA A 169 -6.10 -6.69 0.74
C ALA A 169 -6.69 -5.28 0.76
N THR A 170 -7.08 -4.73 -0.40
CA THR A 170 -7.76 -3.43 -0.50
C THR A 170 -9.10 -3.42 0.25
N TYR A 171 -9.91 -4.48 0.13
CA TYR A 171 -11.18 -4.58 0.87
C TYR A 171 -10.95 -4.70 2.36
N LEU A 172 -9.98 -5.51 2.79
CA LEU A 172 -9.60 -5.63 4.20
C LEU A 172 -9.16 -4.27 4.76
N PHE A 173 -8.30 -3.56 4.04
CA PHE A 173 -7.88 -2.22 4.42
C PHE A 173 -9.06 -1.25 4.51
N ALA A 174 -9.97 -1.25 3.54
CA ALA A 174 -11.14 -0.37 3.57
C ALA A 174 -12.04 -0.64 4.79
N VAL A 175 -12.20 -1.91 5.19
CA VAL A 175 -12.93 -2.28 6.41
C VAL A 175 -12.22 -1.80 7.66
N LEU A 176 -10.89 -1.98 7.76
CA LEU A 176 -10.11 -1.50 8.88
C LEU A 176 -10.13 0.04 8.96
N TYR A 177 -10.00 0.73 7.83
CA TYR A 177 -10.07 2.18 7.74
C TYR A 177 -11.45 2.71 8.18
N LEU A 178 -12.53 2.03 7.81
CA LEU A 178 -13.87 2.35 8.30
C LEU A 178 -13.99 2.16 9.82
N ALA A 179 -13.44 1.06 10.36
CA ALA A 179 -13.41 0.83 11.80
C ALA A 179 -12.62 1.91 12.54
N LEU A 180 -11.47 2.32 12.01
CA LEU A 180 -10.68 3.45 12.52
C LEU A 180 -11.47 4.76 12.49
N THR A 181 -12.18 5.03 11.40
CA THR A 181 -13.03 6.23 11.25
C THR A 181 -14.13 6.24 12.33
N ILE A 182 -14.80 5.11 12.56
CA ILE A 182 -15.82 4.99 13.61
C ILE A 182 -15.21 5.22 14.98
N LEU A 183 -14.05 4.62 15.27
CA LEU A 183 -13.35 4.79 16.54
C LEU A 183 -12.97 6.26 16.78
N LEU A 184 -12.49 6.96 15.74
CA LEU A 184 -12.19 8.39 15.82
C LEU A 184 -13.44 9.23 16.08
N CYS A 185 -14.55 8.95 15.39
CA CYS A 185 -15.81 9.66 15.63
C CYS A 185 -16.31 9.46 17.08
N ILE A 186 -16.22 8.25 17.63
CA ILE A 186 -16.57 7.97 19.03
C ILE A 186 -15.66 8.76 19.97
N SER A 187 -14.34 8.77 19.72
CA SER A 187 -13.39 9.55 20.52
C SER A 187 -13.68 11.06 20.47
N LEU A 188 -14.12 11.57 19.31
CA LEU A 188 -14.56 12.96 19.13
C LEU A 188 -15.94 13.24 19.76
N ASP A 189 -16.78 12.24 20.02
CA ASP A 189 -18.02 12.39 20.79
C ASP A 189 -17.71 12.58 22.28
N ASP A 190 -16.66 11.95 22.77
CA ASP A 190 -16.16 12.08 24.16
C ASP A 190 -15.28 13.32 24.39
N TRP A 191 -15.37 14.34 23.53
CA TRP A 191 -14.52 15.53 23.63
C TRP A 191 -14.71 16.26 24.96
N ALA A 192 -13.63 16.46 25.71
CA ALA A 192 -13.66 17.17 26.99
C ALA A 192 -12.40 18.02 27.18
N SER A 193 -12.57 19.35 27.30
CA SER A 193 -11.45 20.29 27.46
C SER A 193 -10.90 20.35 28.91
N ASP A 194 -11.72 19.99 29.89
CA ASP A 194 -11.52 20.30 31.32
C ASP A 194 -11.51 19.07 32.26
N ARG A 195 -11.86 17.87 31.78
CA ARG A 195 -12.13 16.71 32.66
C ARG A 195 -11.09 15.61 32.66
N GLU A 196 -10.56 15.23 31.50
CA GLU A 196 -9.67 14.07 31.37
C GLU A 196 -8.52 14.33 30.38
N PRO A 197 -7.28 13.85 30.67
CA PRO A 197 -6.19 13.84 29.71
C PRO A 197 -6.62 13.17 28.40
N GLY A 198 -6.15 13.67 27.26
CA GLY A 198 -6.24 12.91 26.01
C GLY A 198 -7.58 13.02 25.26
N ARG A 199 -8.56 13.75 25.82
CA ARG A 199 -9.91 13.93 25.24
C ARG A 199 -10.06 15.21 24.42
N CYS A 200 -9.02 16.03 24.34
CA CYS A 200 -8.99 17.25 23.55
C CYS A 200 -7.60 17.45 22.95
N TYR A 201 -7.49 18.38 22.00
CA TYR A 201 -6.20 18.82 21.47
C TYR A 201 -6.26 20.26 20.98
N PHE A 202 -5.10 20.86 20.74
CA PHE A 202 -5.00 22.21 20.19
C PHE A 202 -5.30 22.20 18.69
N THR A 203 -6.28 23.02 18.29
CA THR A 203 -6.84 23.03 16.92
C THR A 203 -6.48 24.28 16.12
N HIS A 204 -5.69 25.20 16.68
CA HIS A 204 -5.46 26.56 16.12
C HIS A 204 -4.82 26.63 14.72
N LEU A 205 -4.25 25.53 14.21
CA LEU A 205 -3.72 25.43 12.84
C LEU A 205 -4.62 24.61 11.91
N VAL A 206 -5.58 23.89 12.47
CA VAL A 206 -6.42 22.91 11.78
C VAL A 206 -7.77 23.50 11.40
N THR A 207 -8.32 24.35 12.28
CA THR A 207 -9.61 25.00 12.10
C THR A 207 -9.50 26.50 12.35
N THR A 208 -10.53 27.24 11.94
CA THR A 208 -10.63 28.66 12.30
C THR A 208 -10.85 28.80 13.81
N PRO A 209 -10.36 29.88 14.46
CA PRO A 209 -10.52 30.07 15.91
C PRO A 209 -11.98 30.11 16.40
N THR A 210 -12.91 30.38 15.50
CA THR A 210 -14.35 30.44 15.78
C THR A 210 -15.08 29.13 15.47
N ALA A 211 -14.36 28.08 15.05
CA ALA A 211 -14.96 26.79 14.75
C ALA A 211 -15.40 26.09 16.04
N GLY A 212 -16.62 25.54 16.04
CA GLY A 212 -17.09 24.70 17.13
C GLY A 212 -16.35 23.37 17.14
N HIS A 213 -15.61 23.08 18.20
CA HIS A 213 -15.05 21.76 18.45
C HIS A 213 -15.98 20.97 19.37
N PRO A 214 -16.22 19.67 19.11
CA PRO A 214 -15.58 18.79 18.12
C PRO A 214 -16.29 18.68 16.76
N SER A 215 -17.29 19.53 16.46
CA SER A 215 -18.13 19.36 15.26
C SER A 215 -17.38 19.60 13.95
N ALA A 216 -16.46 20.56 13.91
CA ALA A 216 -15.63 20.82 12.74
C ALA A 216 -14.77 19.62 12.34
N ASP A 217 -14.14 18.95 13.32
CA ASP A 217 -13.32 17.76 13.09
C ASP A 217 -14.17 16.58 12.60
N LYS A 218 -15.37 16.38 13.16
CA LYS A 218 -16.31 15.34 12.70
C LYS A 218 -16.71 15.54 11.23
N ILE A 219 -16.98 16.78 10.82
CA ILE A 219 -17.30 17.10 9.42
C ILE A 219 -16.12 16.77 8.52
N TYR A 220 -14.90 17.18 8.91
CA TYR A 220 -13.69 16.87 8.18
C TYR A 220 -13.49 15.34 8.00
N VAL A 221 -13.52 14.59 9.10
CA VAL A 221 -13.33 13.14 9.12
C VAL A 221 -14.39 12.45 8.27
N ALA A 222 -15.68 12.80 8.45
CA ALA A 222 -16.77 12.20 7.70
C ALA A 222 -16.65 12.42 6.18
N ILE A 223 -16.32 13.64 5.75
CA ILE A 223 -16.18 13.99 4.33
C ILE A 223 -14.98 13.26 3.73
N THR A 224 -13.81 13.36 4.36
CA THR A 224 -12.57 12.77 3.83
C THR A 224 -12.61 11.24 3.84
N ALA A 225 -13.14 10.63 4.90
CA ALA A 225 -13.31 9.17 4.96
C ALA A 225 -14.29 8.65 3.91
N SER A 226 -15.44 9.31 3.75
CA SER A 226 -16.42 8.93 2.72
C SER A 226 -15.83 9.07 1.32
N TRP A 227 -15.12 10.17 1.06
CA TRP A 227 -14.41 10.38 -0.20
C TRP A 227 -13.38 9.27 -0.44
N MET A 228 -12.56 8.92 0.56
CA MET A 228 -11.56 7.85 0.44
C MET A 228 -12.18 6.50 0.06
N ILE A 229 -13.21 6.08 0.80
CA ILE A 229 -13.90 4.81 0.55
C ILE A 229 -14.50 4.79 -0.85
N LEU A 230 -15.15 5.88 -1.28
CA LEU A 230 -15.72 6.00 -2.63
C LEU A 230 -14.64 5.91 -3.72
N VAL A 231 -13.48 6.54 -3.52
CA VAL A 231 -12.35 6.49 -4.45
C VAL A 231 -11.77 5.08 -4.53
N MET A 232 -11.61 4.39 -3.39
CA MET A 232 -11.11 3.01 -3.36
C MET A 232 -12.08 2.04 -4.03
N ILE A 233 -13.39 2.16 -3.77
CA ILE A 233 -14.44 1.38 -4.45
C ILE A 233 -14.40 1.68 -5.96
N ALA A 234 -14.35 2.95 -6.35
CA ALA A 234 -14.25 3.32 -7.75
C ALA A 234 -12.98 2.75 -8.40
N ALA A 235 -11.83 2.79 -7.73
CA ALA A 235 -10.57 2.22 -8.22
C ALA A 235 -10.66 0.70 -8.41
N ALA A 236 -11.37 0.00 -7.52
CA ALA A 236 -11.54 -1.45 -7.59
C ALA A 236 -12.54 -1.91 -8.68
N PHE A 237 -13.61 -1.15 -8.92
CA PHE A 237 -14.72 -1.59 -9.79
C PHE A 237 -14.86 -0.81 -11.11
N SER A 238 -14.23 0.34 -11.26
CA SER A 238 -14.45 1.19 -12.43
C SER A 238 -13.61 0.75 -13.63
N GLY A 239 -14.24 0.76 -14.81
CA GLY A 239 -13.55 0.54 -16.07
C GLY A 239 -12.64 1.71 -16.49
N ALA A 240 -11.87 1.50 -17.56
CA ALA A 240 -10.87 2.43 -18.08
C ALA A 240 -11.38 3.86 -18.37
N ARG A 241 -12.69 4.08 -18.52
CA ARG A 241 -13.29 5.39 -18.79
C ARG A 241 -13.11 6.38 -17.62
N TRP A 242 -13.19 5.91 -16.38
CA TRP A 242 -13.21 6.79 -15.20
C TRP A 242 -11.83 6.99 -14.54
N ARG A 243 -10.79 6.35 -15.07
CA ARG A 243 -9.45 6.32 -14.47
C ARG A 243 -8.86 7.70 -14.18
N HIS A 244 -9.04 8.67 -15.08
CA HIS A 244 -8.48 10.01 -14.91
C HIS A 244 -9.17 10.76 -13.77
N SER A 245 -10.51 10.67 -13.72
CA SER A 245 -11.29 11.26 -12.63
C SER A 245 -10.94 10.63 -11.28
N ILE A 246 -10.80 9.30 -11.22
CA ILE A 246 -10.42 8.59 -9.98
C ILE A 246 -9.02 9.00 -9.53
N LEU A 247 -8.06 9.08 -10.46
CA LEU A 247 -6.70 9.49 -10.16
C LEU A 247 -6.69 10.93 -9.63
N ILE A 248 -7.35 11.88 -10.31
CA ILE A 248 -7.45 13.28 -9.86
C ILE A 248 -8.07 13.36 -8.46
N LEU A 249 -9.14 12.61 -8.20
CA LEU A 249 -9.77 12.57 -6.89
C LEU A 249 -8.83 12.03 -5.81
N ALA A 250 -8.07 10.96 -6.07
CA ALA A 250 -7.04 10.47 -5.15
C ALA A 250 -5.94 11.52 -4.91
N PHE A 251 -5.50 12.21 -5.98
CA PHE A 251 -4.50 13.27 -5.90
C PHE A 251 -4.92 14.44 -5.01
N LEU A 252 -6.17 14.87 -5.09
CA LEU A 252 -6.67 15.99 -4.30
C LEU A 252 -6.78 15.67 -2.82
N GLN A 253 -6.90 14.39 -2.43
CA GLN A 253 -6.90 13.99 -1.02
C GLN A 253 -5.53 14.08 -0.38
N PHE A 254 -4.46 13.81 -1.13
CA PHE A 254 -3.09 13.82 -0.60
C PHE A 254 -2.71 15.14 0.10
N PRO A 255 -2.83 16.33 -0.53
CA PRO A 255 -2.48 17.58 0.13
C PRO A 255 -3.38 17.91 1.33
N VAL A 256 -4.64 17.45 1.32
CA VAL A 256 -5.56 17.65 2.44
C VAL A 256 -5.07 16.88 3.67
N HIS A 257 -4.82 15.57 3.54
CA HIS A 257 -4.31 14.76 4.64
C HIS A 257 -2.88 15.17 5.05
N LEU A 258 -2.04 15.60 4.10
CA LEU A 258 -0.71 16.13 4.40
C LEU A 258 -0.77 17.40 5.23
N TYR A 259 -1.60 18.36 4.83
CA TYR A 259 -1.80 19.58 5.60
C TYR A 259 -2.28 19.26 7.01
N MET A 260 -3.32 18.43 7.14
CA MET A 260 -3.93 18.08 8.42
C MET A 260 -2.95 17.36 9.35
N THR A 261 -2.20 16.39 8.84
CA THR A 261 -1.15 15.68 9.60
C THR A 261 -0.11 16.67 10.15
N LEU A 262 0.40 17.58 9.31
CA LEU A 262 1.45 18.52 9.70
C LEU A 262 0.92 19.61 10.65
N ALA A 263 -0.25 20.18 10.36
CA ALA A 263 -0.88 21.21 11.15
C ALA A 263 -1.25 20.68 12.55
N LEU A 264 -1.87 19.49 12.61
CA LEU A 264 -2.26 18.86 13.87
C LEU A 264 -1.04 18.54 14.73
N ARG A 265 0.01 17.93 14.15
CA ARG A 265 1.27 17.69 14.85
C ARG A 265 1.89 19.00 15.35
N SER A 266 2.05 19.99 14.47
CA SER A 266 2.70 21.25 14.82
C SER A 266 1.96 22.01 15.92
N ALA A 267 0.63 21.93 15.95
CA ALA A 267 -0.18 22.60 16.97
C ALA A 267 -0.04 21.98 18.36
N ASN A 268 0.29 20.68 18.43
CA ASN A 268 0.33 19.90 19.67
C ASN A 268 1.74 19.52 20.12
N GLN A 269 2.74 19.72 19.26
CA GLN A 269 4.14 19.45 19.58
C GLN A 269 4.60 20.32 20.77
N GLY A 270 5.15 19.66 21.80
CA GLY A 270 5.60 20.32 23.03
C GLY A 270 4.48 20.62 24.04
N LYS A 271 3.24 20.18 23.76
CA LYS A 271 2.09 20.24 24.69
C LYS A 271 1.70 18.87 25.25
N LEU A 272 2.37 17.82 24.81
CA LEU A 272 2.18 16.45 25.28
C LEU A 272 2.91 16.24 26.61
N GLN A 273 2.31 15.44 27.50
CA GLN A 273 2.92 15.03 28.76
C GLN A 273 3.70 13.72 28.60
N GLY A 274 4.49 13.37 29.61
CA GLY A 274 5.29 12.15 29.66
C GLY A 274 6.77 12.33 29.25
N GLU A 275 7.57 11.32 29.55
CA GLU A 275 9.01 11.30 29.23
C GLU A 275 9.27 10.95 27.76
N ALA A 276 8.31 10.30 27.11
CA ALA A 276 8.39 9.88 25.72
C ALA A 276 8.06 11.04 24.77
N TYR A 277 9.09 11.67 24.20
CA TYR A 277 8.91 12.65 23.14
C TYR A 277 8.57 11.96 21.81
N GLU A 278 7.62 12.50 21.04
CA GLU A 278 7.29 11.98 19.69
C GLU A 278 8.47 12.00 18.69
N ASN A 279 9.51 12.79 18.98
CA ASN A 279 10.72 12.87 18.18
C ASN A 279 11.77 11.81 18.59
N TYR A 280 11.49 11.00 19.62
CA TYR A 280 12.34 9.88 19.99
C TYR A 280 12.22 8.75 18.95
N TRP A 281 13.32 8.04 18.73
CA TRP A 281 13.36 6.90 17.83
C TRP A 281 13.07 5.63 18.59
N ASP A 282 11.98 4.98 18.23
CA ASP A 282 11.58 3.71 18.80
C ASP A 282 11.46 2.63 17.71
N PHE A 283 11.16 1.39 18.11
CA PHE A 283 11.14 0.22 17.25
C PHE A 283 10.20 0.37 16.06
N GLY A 284 9.01 0.97 16.25
CA GLY A 284 8.03 1.18 15.19
C GLY A 284 8.57 2.10 14.09
N GLN A 285 9.12 3.26 14.47
CA GLN A 285 9.72 4.20 13.54
C GLN A 285 10.92 3.60 12.78
N THR A 286 11.80 2.90 13.51
CA THR A 286 12.98 2.27 12.92
C THR A 286 12.59 1.23 11.88
N THR A 287 11.62 0.36 12.23
CA THR A 287 11.11 -0.67 11.32
C THR A 287 10.47 -0.06 10.08
N ALA A 288 9.65 0.99 10.24
CA ALA A 288 9.02 1.67 9.12
C ALA A 288 10.07 2.26 8.15
N VAL A 289 11.11 2.90 8.67
CA VAL A 289 12.19 3.49 7.85
C VAL A 289 13.01 2.42 7.13
N VAL A 290 13.30 1.30 7.79
CA VAL A 290 14.01 0.18 7.16
C VAL A 290 13.18 -0.41 6.01
N LEU A 291 11.89 -0.65 6.22
CA LEU A 291 11.01 -1.16 5.15
C LEU A 291 10.86 -0.15 4.00
N PHE A 292 10.84 1.15 4.32
CA PHE A 292 10.87 2.20 3.30
C PHE A 292 12.16 2.17 2.48
N ALA A 293 13.32 1.98 3.12
CA ALA A 293 14.60 1.86 2.44
C ALA A 293 14.63 0.62 1.50
N MET A 294 13.99 -0.48 1.89
CA MET A 294 13.82 -1.66 1.01
C MET A 294 12.96 -1.33 -0.21
N ALA A 295 11.85 -0.62 -0.04
CA ALA A 295 11.01 -0.18 -1.15
C ALA A 295 11.77 0.78 -2.10
N LEU A 296 12.58 1.69 -1.55
CA LEU A 296 13.41 2.61 -2.33
C LEU A 296 14.49 1.87 -3.11
N ARG A 297 15.11 0.85 -2.51
CA ARG A 297 16.07 0.00 -3.21
C ARG A 297 15.44 -0.70 -4.41
N GLU A 298 14.28 -1.33 -4.24
CA GLU A 298 13.59 -2.01 -5.35
C GLU A 298 13.24 -1.03 -6.47
N LEU A 299 12.79 0.19 -6.11
CA LEU A 299 12.57 1.27 -7.06
C LEU A 299 13.84 1.59 -7.87
N LEU A 300 14.97 1.77 -7.19
CA LEU A 300 16.25 2.10 -7.84
C LEU A 300 16.74 0.98 -8.74
N ASP A 301 16.64 -0.27 -8.30
CA ASP A 301 17.07 -1.45 -9.06
C ASP A 301 16.25 -1.56 -10.38
N LYS A 302 14.93 -1.36 -10.31
CA LYS A 302 14.04 -1.38 -11.49
C LYS A 302 14.23 -0.20 -12.44
N VAL A 303 14.45 0.99 -11.89
CA VAL A 303 14.77 2.19 -12.70
C VAL A 303 16.11 2.00 -13.42
N CYS A 304 17.11 1.45 -12.74
CA CYS A 304 18.40 1.11 -13.35
C CYS A 304 18.24 0.09 -14.48
N GLU A 305 17.49 -1.00 -14.25
CA GLU A 305 17.20 -2.04 -15.26
C GLU A 305 16.57 -1.42 -16.52
N PHE A 306 15.57 -0.55 -16.34
CA PHE A 306 14.92 0.15 -17.45
C PHE A 306 15.88 1.09 -18.18
N TYR A 307 16.70 1.87 -17.45
CA TYR A 307 17.65 2.80 -18.03
C TYR A 307 18.70 2.09 -18.90
N PHE A 308 19.25 0.96 -18.42
CA PHE A 308 20.19 0.16 -19.19
C PHE A 308 19.53 -0.46 -20.43
N PHE A 309 18.30 -0.97 -20.30
CA PHE A 309 17.53 -1.50 -21.41
C PHE A 309 17.30 -0.45 -22.51
N GLU A 310 16.84 0.74 -22.14
CA GLU A 310 16.60 1.84 -23.08
C GLU A 310 17.90 2.27 -23.77
N ARG A 311 18.98 2.41 -23.00
CA ARG A 311 20.30 2.79 -23.53
C ARG A 311 20.82 1.76 -24.52
N ASP A 312 20.65 0.47 -24.25
CA ASP A 312 21.12 -0.60 -25.13
C ASP A 312 20.27 -0.71 -26.40
N LEU A 313 18.95 -0.51 -26.31
CA LEU A 313 18.08 -0.46 -27.49
C LEU A 313 18.44 0.71 -28.40
N ARG A 314 18.60 1.92 -27.85
CA ARG A 314 18.97 3.11 -28.62
C ARG A 314 20.35 2.96 -29.29
N LYS A 315 21.29 2.27 -28.64
CA LYS A 315 22.61 1.99 -29.22
C LYS A 315 22.58 0.95 -30.34
N ARG A 316 21.79 -0.11 -30.19
CA ARG A 316 21.78 -1.24 -31.15
C ARG A 316 20.90 -0.98 -32.37
N GLY A 317 19.87 -0.13 -32.25
CA GLY A 317 18.94 0.18 -33.35
C GLY A 317 18.15 -1.04 -33.88
N VAL A 318 18.22 -2.18 -33.18
CA VAL A 318 17.60 -3.44 -33.57
C VAL A 318 16.93 -4.04 -32.35
N LEU A 319 15.66 -4.43 -32.50
CA LEU A 319 14.92 -5.12 -31.45
C LEU A 319 15.63 -6.44 -31.12
N PRO A 320 15.92 -6.74 -29.84
CA PRO A 320 16.36 -8.06 -29.46
C PRO A 320 15.30 -9.06 -29.91
N LYS A 321 15.68 -10.01 -30.78
CA LYS A 321 14.81 -11.15 -31.09
C LYS A 321 14.51 -11.82 -29.75
N THR A 322 13.27 -11.72 -29.29
CA THR A 322 12.78 -12.50 -28.16
C THR A 322 12.86 -13.96 -28.60
N THR A 323 13.96 -14.63 -28.24
CA THR A 323 14.10 -16.07 -28.37
C THR A 323 13.08 -16.65 -27.40
N ARG A 324 11.85 -16.84 -27.88
CA ARG A 324 10.83 -17.63 -27.20
C ARG A 324 11.46 -19.00 -27.02
N ARG A 325 11.98 -19.26 -25.82
CA ARG A 325 12.42 -20.57 -25.39
C ARG A 325 11.15 -21.40 -25.26
N GLU A 326 10.64 -21.86 -26.40
CA GLU A 326 9.76 -23.01 -26.48
C GLU A 326 10.53 -24.15 -25.83
N ARG A 327 10.19 -24.39 -24.57
CA ARG A 327 10.45 -25.65 -23.90
C ARG A 327 9.52 -26.63 -24.60
N THR A 328 9.96 -27.14 -25.74
CA THR A 328 9.41 -28.35 -26.33
C THR A 328 9.81 -29.46 -25.37
N ASP A 329 8.92 -29.78 -24.45
CA ASP A 329 9.00 -31.05 -23.73
C ASP A 329 8.88 -32.13 -24.80
N GLY A 330 10.02 -32.75 -25.10
CA GLY A 330 10.16 -33.82 -26.06
C GLY A 330 9.39 -35.04 -25.59
N GLU A 331 8.25 -35.23 -26.22
CA GLU A 331 7.59 -36.51 -26.41
C GLU A 331 8.55 -37.49 -27.11
N ASN A 332 9.23 -38.33 -26.33
CA ASN A 332 9.94 -39.50 -26.84
C ASN A 332 9.10 -40.75 -26.53
N SER A 333 8.16 -41.04 -27.42
CA SER A 333 7.58 -42.36 -27.60
C SER A 333 8.45 -43.13 -28.60
N HIS A 334 9.13 -44.18 -28.13
CA HIS A 334 9.61 -45.27 -28.98
C HIS A 334 9.43 -46.60 -28.24
N GLU A 335 8.36 -47.32 -28.61
CA GLU A 335 8.24 -48.78 -28.62
C GLU A 335 9.35 -49.41 -29.50
N LEU A 336 9.76 -50.68 -29.44
CA LEU A 336 9.64 -51.83 -28.52
C LEU A 336 10.43 -52.99 -29.19
N MET A 337 11.28 -53.72 -28.45
CA MET A 337 11.79 -55.10 -28.67
C MET A 337 12.81 -55.33 -27.53
N GLY A 338 12.65 -56.20 -26.53
CA GLY A 338 12.14 -57.57 -26.52
C GLY A 338 13.35 -58.51 -26.42
N VAL A 339 13.53 -59.21 -25.28
CA VAL A 339 14.12 -60.57 -25.09
C VAL A 339 14.56 -60.80 -23.62
N GLU A 340 13.96 -61.85 -23.04
CA GLU A 340 14.40 -62.84 -22.01
C GLU A 340 14.74 -62.45 -20.55
N GLU A 341 13.74 -62.68 -19.69
CA GLU A 341 13.70 -63.67 -18.59
C GLU A 341 15.02 -64.34 -18.12
N GLU A 342 15.42 -64.10 -16.87
CA GLU A 342 15.90 -65.17 -15.98
C GLU A 342 15.72 -64.80 -14.49
N THR A 343 14.93 -65.63 -13.81
CA THR A 343 14.70 -65.78 -12.37
C THR A 343 15.97 -66.18 -11.60
N MET A 344 16.18 -65.65 -10.40
CA MET A 344 16.61 -66.50 -9.26
C MET A 344 16.38 -65.87 -7.88
N ASP A 345 15.70 -66.65 -7.04
CA ASP A 345 15.41 -66.47 -5.62
C ASP A 345 16.65 -66.33 -4.71
N GLY A 346 16.44 -65.78 -3.50
CA GLY A 346 17.44 -65.87 -2.42
C GLY A 346 17.04 -65.17 -1.11
N GLU A 347 16.16 -65.80 -0.33
CA GLU A 347 15.94 -65.52 1.11
C GLU A 347 17.22 -65.55 1.96
N ARG A 348 17.28 -64.69 3.00
CA ARG A 348 17.61 -64.94 4.43
C ARG A 348 18.16 -63.67 5.09
N SER A 349 17.47 -63.10 6.07
CA SER A 349 17.47 -63.48 7.51
C SER A 349 18.59 -62.82 8.31
N GLY A 350 18.22 -62.16 9.41
CA GLY A 350 18.99 -62.27 10.66
C GLY A 350 19.58 -61.00 11.26
N GLU A 351 18.85 -60.46 12.22
CA GLU A 351 19.29 -60.15 13.59
C GLU A 351 20.38 -59.10 13.94
N ARG A 352 19.96 -58.24 14.90
CA ARG A 352 20.63 -57.78 16.13
C ARG A 352 21.72 -56.70 16.07
N SER A 353 21.44 -55.62 16.83
CA SER A 353 22.04 -55.31 18.16
C SER A 353 22.29 -53.80 18.28
N LEU A 354 21.51 -53.03 19.05
CA LEU A 354 21.78 -52.63 20.44
C LEU A 354 23.18 -52.05 20.70
N LEU A 355 23.23 -50.75 21.00
CA LEU A 355 24.11 -50.06 21.98
C LEU A 355 23.65 -48.58 22.04
N ALA A 356 22.84 -48.21 23.02
CA ALA A 356 23.23 -47.75 24.36
C ALA A 356 23.66 -46.26 24.40
N MET A 357 22.93 -45.56 25.26
CA MET A 357 23.05 -44.17 25.74
C MET A 357 24.41 -43.94 26.48
N PRO A 358 24.81 -42.69 26.80
CA PRO A 358 24.22 -42.03 27.96
C PRO A 358 24.02 -40.52 27.88
N ALA A 359 23.12 -40.08 28.76
CA ALA A 359 22.84 -38.71 29.15
C ALA A 359 24.01 -38.06 29.92
N VAL A 360 24.12 -36.73 29.82
CA VAL A 360 24.72 -35.88 30.84
C VAL A 360 23.73 -34.76 31.18
N LYS A 361 23.45 -34.66 32.47
CA LYS A 361 22.57 -33.71 33.16
C LYS A 361 23.41 -33.15 34.32
N THR A 362 23.45 -31.82 34.50
CA THR A 362 23.50 -31.03 35.77
C THR A 362 24.13 -29.63 35.53
N THR A 363 23.37 -28.53 35.60
CA THR A 363 23.00 -27.62 36.73
C THR A 363 24.04 -26.56 37.13
N SER A 364 23.60 -25.29 37.22
CA SER A 364 23.94 -24.23 38.23
C SER A 364 23.42 -22.89 37.67
N SER A 365 22.32 -22.24 38.10
CA SER A 365 22.02 -21.56 39.38
C SER A 365 23.11 -20.61 39.90
N GLY A 366 22.74 -19.33 40.09
CA GLY A 366 23.29 -18.42 41.11
C GLY A 366 24.02 -17.18 40.59
N ARG A 367 23.35 -16.04 40.45
CA ARG A 367 23.17 -15.03 41.52
C ARG A 367 22.16 -13.96 41.11
#